data_AF-A0A1S8KXI7-F1
#
_entry.id   AF-A0A1S8KXI7-F1
#
_cell.length_a   1.000
_cell.length_b   1.000
_cell.length_c   1.000
_cell.angle_alpha   90.00
_cell.angle_beta   90.00
_cell.angle_gamma   90.00
#
_symmetry.space_group_name_H-M   'P 1'
#
loop_
_entity.id
_entity.type
_entity.pdbx_description
1 polymer ?
#
loop_
_entity_poly.entity_id
_entity_poly.type
_entity_poly.pdbx_seq_one_letter_code
_entity_poly.pdbx_strand_id
1 'polypeptide(L)'
;MDFDVKRMLKLVTICDAIIAVIIFVVLLFITNYMFSIVMTLGVFTAALNFYLSTVTANFVLIKKKGTKSLILLSSIFRVILVGIISIVLCIIYKYYLIAYIGGYSAHFIALTIYGLLLKSNERK
;
A
#
# COMPACT_ATOMS: atom_id res chain seq x y z
N MET A 1 13.43 5.37 13.24
CA MET A 1 13.60 4.76 11.91
C MET A 1 14.82 5.42 11.30
N ASP A 2 15.61 4.68 10.52
CA ASP A 2 16.73 5.28 9.81
C ASP A 2 16.25 6.46 8.92
N PHE A 3 17.10 7.47 8.69
CA PHE A 3 16.71 8.68 7.96
C PHE A 3 16.33 8.35 6.51
N ASP A 4 17.07 7.46 5.85
CA ASP A 4 16.79 7.07 4.46
C ASP A 4 15.49 6.26 4.37
N VAL A 5 15.27 5.35 5.31
CA VAL A 5 14.02 4.58 5.39
C VAL A 5 12.82 5.50 5.63
N LYS A 6 12.98 6.52 6.50
CA LYS A 6 11.94 7.53 6.75
C LYS A 6 11.65 8.38 5.52
N ARG A 7 12.70 8.77 4.77
CA ARG A 7 12.57 9.54 3.53
C ARG A 7 11.85 8.73 2.45
N MET A 8 12.26 7.47 2.23
CA MET A 8 11.61 6.55 1.29
C MET A 8 10.12 6.40 1.62
N LEU A 9 9.82 6.08 2.87
CA LEU A 9 8.44 5.85 3.30
C LEU A 9 7.57 7.10 3.11
N LYS A 10 8.09 8.29 3.44
CA LYS A 10 7.38 9.56 3.22
C LYS A 10 7.08 9.78 1.73
N LEU A 11 8.06 9.56 0.84
CA LEU A 11 7.89 9.79 -0.60
C LEU A 11 6.93 8.79 -1.24
N VAL A 12 7.02 7.50 -0.87
CA VAL A 12 6.09 6.48 -1.35
C VAL A 12 4.67 6.79 -0.88
N THR A 13 4.47 7.16 0.38
CA THR A 13 3.15 7.56 0.89
C THR A 13 2.58 8.78 0.17
N ILE A 14 3.41 9.75 -0.22
CA ILE A 14 2.97 10.89 -1.04
C ILE A 14 2.55 10.41 -2.44
N CYS A 15 3.32 9.53 -3.07
CA CYS A 15 2.95 8.96 -4.38
C CYS A 15 1.62 8.18 -4.30
N ASP A 16 1.44 7.37 -3.26
CA ASP A 16 0.20 6.63 -2.99
C ASP A 16 -0.97 7.58 -2.79
N ALA A 17 -0.80 8.66 -2.02
CA ALA A 17 -1.86 9.64 -1.80
C ALA A 17 -2.27 10.34 -3.10
N ILE A 18 -1.31 10.72 -3.95
CA ILE A 18 -1.58 11.32 -5.26
C ILE A 18 -2.34 10.32 -6.15
N ILE A 19 -1.88 9.07 -6.23
CA ILE A 19 -2.53 8.02 -7.01
C ILE A 19 -3.94 7.74 -6.50
N ALA A 20 -4.14 7.66 -5.18
CA ALA A 20 -5.45 7.46 -4.57
C ALA A 20 -6.42 8.57 -4.96
N VAL A 21 -5.99 9.84 -4.92
CA VAL A 21 -6.82 10.99 -5.33
C VAL A 21 -7.15 10.93 -6.82
N ILE A 22 -6.17 10.65 -7.68
CA ILE A 22 -6.39 10.54 -9.13
C ILE A 22 -7.39 9.42 -9.43
N ILE A 23 -7.16 8.23 -8.87
CA ILE A 23 -8.02 7.07 -9.06
C ILE A 23 -9.45 7.36 -8.58
N PHE A 24 -9.58 7.96 -7.39
CA PHE A 24 -10.89 8.31 -6.83
C PHE A 24 -11.65 9.27 -7.73
N VAL A 25 -11.01 10.36 -8.16
CA VAL A 25 -11.65 11.38 -9.01
C VAL A 25 -12.03 10.79 -10.36
N VAL A 26 -11.12 10.06 -11.02
CA VAL A 26 -11.37 9.46 -12.34
C VAL A 26 -12.52 8.44 -12.27
N LEU A 27 -12.53 7.58 -11.27
CA LEU A 27 -13.58 6.56 -11.12
C LEU A 27 -14.93 7.15 -10.73
N LEU A 28 -14.95 8.29 -10.04
CA LEU A 28 -16.19 8.97 -9.68
C LEU A 28 -16.95 9.44 -10.93
N PHE A 29 -16.23 9.81 -12.00
CA PHE A 29 -16.84 10.19 -13.29
C PHE A 29 -17.23 9.00 -14.18
N ILE A 30 -16.56 7.84 -14.05
CA ILE A 30 -16.77 6.68 -14.93
C ILE A 30 -17.73 5.65 -14.31
N THR A 31 -17.74 5.53 -12.98
CA THR A 31 -18.39 4.43 -12.26
C THR A 31 -19.27 4.96 -11.11
N ASN A 32 -19.46 4.15 -10.05
CA ASN A 32 -20.20 4.54 -8.86
C ASN A 32 -19.24 5.03 -7.76
N TYR A 33 -19.71 5.97 -6.94
CA TYR A 33 -19.06 6.42 -5.70
C TYR A 33 -18.57 5.26 -4.82
N MET A 34 -19.37 4.22 -4.63
CA MET A 34 -18.97 3.04 -3.83
C MET A 34 -17.77 2.32 -4.43
N PHE A 35 -17.73 2.15 -5.75
CA PHE A 35 -16.60 1.51 -6.44
C PHE A 35 -15.31 2.32 -6.26
N SER A 36 -15.42 3.65 -6.37
CA SER A 36 -14.31 4.59 -6.18
C SER A 36 -13.75 4.53 -4.75
N ILE A 37 -14.63 4.48 -3.75
CA ILE A 37 -14.23 4.29 -2.33
C ILE A 37 -13.51 2.97 -2.15
N VAL A 38 -14.10 1.87 -2.61
CA VAL A 38 -13.54 0.53 -2.37
C VAL A 38 -12.16 0.39 -3.01
N MET A 39 -11.99 0.95 -4.22
CA MET A 39 -10.67 0.98 -4.86
C MET A 39 -9.67 1.83 -4.09
N THR A 40 -10.08 2.99 -3.59
CA THR A 40 -9.23 3.85 -2.74
C THR A 40 -8.85 3.15 -1.43
N LEU A 41 -9.77 2.37 -0.85
CA LEU A 41 -9.53 1.55 0.33
C LEU A 41 -8.52 0.43 0.06
N GLY A 42 -8.50 -0.11 -1.16
CA GLY A 42 -7.45 -1.00 -1.66
C GLY A 42 -6.07 -0.35 -1.63
N VAL A 43 -5.93 0.86 -2.20
CA VAL A 43 -4.67 1.64 -2.16
C VAL A 43 -4.22 1.89 -0.72
N PHE A 44 -5.16 2.32 0.14
CA PHE A 44 -4.87 2.58 1.54
C PHE A 44 -4.40 1.32 2.28
N THR A 45 -5.03 0.16 2.01
CA THR A 45 -4.62 -1.10 2.62
C THR A 45 -3.22 -1.51 2.17
N ALA A 46 -2.89 -1.32 0.89
CA ALA A 46 -1.55 -1.59 0.37
C ALA A 46 -0.50 -0.67 1.01
N ALA A 47 -0.79 0.63 1.13
CA ALA A 47 0.08 1.60 1.79
C ALA A 47 0.33 1.25 3.27
N LEU A 48 -0.71 0.84 4.01
CA LEU A 48 -0.56 0.34 5.37
C LEU A 48 0.26 -0.94 5.44
N ASN A 49 0.04 -1.88 4.52
CA ASN A 49 0.81 -3.12 4.47
C ASN A 49 2.30 -2.83 4.23
N PHE A 50 2.61 -1.92 3.30
CA PHE A 50 3.97 -1.47 3.01
C PHE A 50 4.60 -0.73 4.21
N TYR A 51 3.84 0.13 4.88
CA TYR A 51 4.28 0.83 6.08
C TYR A 51 4.68 -0.13 7.19
N LEU A 52 3.77 -1.05 7.55
CA LEU A 52 4.02 -2.07 8.57
C LEU A 52 5.20 -2.98 8.19
N SER A 53 5.31 -3.34 6.91
CA SER A 53 6.45 -4.11 6.40
C SER A 53 7.77 -3.39 6.61
N THR A 54 7.82 -2.10 6.28
CA THR A 54 9.01 -1.26 6.42
C THR A 54 9.39 -1.06 7.89
N VAL A 55 8.41 -0.82 8.77
CA VAL A 55 8.66 -0.67 10.21
C VAL A 55 9.21 -1.96 10.81
N THR A 56 8.60 -3.11 10.51
CA THR A 56 9.07 -4.41 10.98
C THR A 56 10.47 -4.72 10.44
N ALA A 57 10.73 -4.46 9.16
CA ALA A 57 12.05 -4.65 8.55
C ALA A 57 13.10 -3.74 9.20
N ASN A 58 12.82 -2.46 9.42
CA ASN A 58 13.73 -1.54 10.08
C ASN A 58 14.01 -1.95 11.55
N PHE A 59 13.00 -2.47 12.25
CA PHE A 59 13.17 -2.91 13.64
C PHE A 59 14.02 -4.19 13.75
N VAL A 60 13.76 -5.18 12.90
CA VAL A 60 14.42 -6.49 12.97
C VAL A 60 15.78 -6.49 12.27
N LEU A 61 15.87 -5.92 11.07
CA LEU A 61 17.07 -6.02 10.22
C LEU A 61 18.08 -4.90 10.51
N ILE A 62 17.62 -3.65 10.59
CA ILE A 62 18.51 -2.48 10.76
C ILE A 62 18.90 -2.34 12.24
N LYS A 63 17.90 -2.32 13.14
CA LYS A 63 18.17 -2.18 14.57
C LYS A 63 18.63 -3.48 15.24
N LYS A 64 18.52 -4.63 14.59
CA LYS A 64 18.82 -5.97 15.15
C LYS A 64 18.16 -6.23 16.52
N LYS A 65 17.00 -5.59 16.78
CA LYS A 65 16.30 -5.64 18.07
C LYS A 65 15.16 -6.65 18.12
N GLY A 66 14.95 -7.43 17.06
CA GLY A 66 13.89 -8.43 16.98
C GLY A 66 14.36 -9.76 16.42
N THR A 67 13.51 -10.78 16.55
CA THR A 67 13.76 -12.12 16.03
C THR A 67 13.23 -12.26 14.60
N LYS A 68 13.79 -13.19 13.82
CA LYS A 68 13.27 -13.54 12.48
C LYS A 68 11.78 -13.95 12.54
N SER A 69 11.37 -14.58 13.64
CA SER A 69 9.98 -14.96 13.91
C SER A 69 9.03 -13.75 13.96
N LEU A 70 9.50 -12.57 14.38
CA LEU A 70 8.69 -11.35 14.39
C LEU A 70 8.31 -10.90 12.97
N ILE A 71 9.21 -11.08 11.99
CA ILE A 71 8.93 -10.78 10.57
C ILE A 71 7.84 -11.72 10.04
N LEU A 72 7.95 -13.01 10.34
CA LEU A 72 6.96 -14.02 9.95
C LEU A 72 5.59 -13.72 10.57
N LEU A 73 5.55 -13.46 11.88
CA LEU A 73 4.30 -13.15 12.59
C LEU A 73 3.64 -11.88 12.04
N SER A 74 4.42 -10.83 11.81
CA SER A 74 3.92 -9.59 11.20
C SER A 74 3.38 -9.82 9.79
N SER A 75 4.03 -10.69 9.01
CA SER A 75 3.57 -11.01 7.65
C SER A 75 2.27 -11.81 7.66
N ILE A 76 2.15 -12.82 8.53
CA ILE A 76 0.91 -13.60 8.70
C ILE A 76 -0.25 -12.69 9.10
N PHE A 77 -0.03 -11.80 10.08
CA PHE A 77 -1.05 -10.84 10.52
C PHE A 77 -1.54 -9.95 9.37
N ARG A 78 -0.62 -9.41 8.55
CA ARG A 78 -0.99 -8.56 7.41
C ARG A 78 -1.75 -9.32 6.33
N VAL A 79 -1.38 -10.57 6.06
CA VAL A 79 -2.10 -11.45 5.11
C VAL A 79 -3.51 -11.74 5.61
N ILE A 80 -3.68 -12.05 6.90
CA ILE A 80 -4.99 -12.25 7.52
C ILE A 80 -5.83 -10.97 7.40
N LEU A 81 -5.25 -9.80 7.69
CA LEU A 81 -5.95 -8.51 7.61
C LEU A 81 -6.49 -8.24 6.20
N VAL A 82 -5.65 -8.38 5.17
CA VAL A 82 -6.07 -8.22 3.76
C VAL A 82 -7.10 -9.28 3.38
N GLY A 83 -6.92 -10.52 3.86
CA GLY A 83 -7.85 -11.63 3.61
C GLY A 83 -9.24 -11.37 4.19
N ILE A 84 -9.34 -10.90 5.43
CA ILE A 84 -10.63 -10.56 6.06
C ILE A 84 -11.34 -9.47 5.27
N ILE A 85 -10.64 -8.38 4.89
CA ILE A 85 -11.24 -7.30 4.08
C ILE A 85 -11.76 -7.85 2.75
N SER A 86 -10.98 -8.71 2.10
CA SER A 86 -11.35 -9.32 0.82
C SER A 86 -12.57 -10.24 0.94
N ILE A 87 -12.65 -11.06 1.99
CA ILE A 87 -13.79 -11.96 2.25
C ILE A 87 -15.06 -11.14 2.49
N VAL A 88 -14.99 -10.11 3.34
CA VAL A 88 -16.13 -9.24 3.62
C VAL A 88 -16.65 -8.60 2.34
N LEU A 89 -15.76 -8.06 1.50
CA LEU A 89 -16.15 -7.48 0.22
C LEU A 89 -16.77 -8.50 -0.74
N CYS A 90 -16.25 -9.74 -0.75
CA CYS A 90 -16.78 -10.81 -1.60
C CYS A 90 -18.21 -11.23 -1.21
N ILE A 91 -18.56 -11.19 0.08
CA ILE A 91 -19.91 -11.51 0.58
C ILE A 91 -20.90 -10.41 0.21
N ILE A 92 -20.49 -9.15 0.26
CA ILE A 92 -21.38 -8.01 -0.04
C ILE A 92 -21.61 -7.91 -1.55
N TYR A 93 -20.55 -7.73 -2.36
CA TYR A 93 -20.65 -7.70 -3.82
C TYR A 93 -19.32 -8.10 -4.48
N LYS A 94 -19.33 -9.17 -5.29
CA LYS A 94 -18.16 -9.63 -6.06
C LYS A 94 -17.48 -8.55 -6.91
N TYR A 95 -18.24 -7.59 -7.45
CA TYR A 95 -17.68 -6.49 -8.24
C TYR A 95 -16.77 -5.56 -7.44
N TYR A 96 -17.04 -5.36 -6.15
CA TYR A 96 -16.21 -4.52 -5.28
C TYR A 96 -14.90 -5.18 -4.90
N LEU A 97 -14.83 -6.52 -4.93
CA LEU A 97 -13.57 -7.24 -4.77
C LEU A 97 -12.56 -6.86 -5.88
N ILE A 98 -13.02 -6.74 -7.12
CA ILE A 98 -12.17 -6.35 -8.26
C ILE A 98 -11.66 -4.91 -8.06
N ALA A 99 -12.53 -4.00 -7.60
CA ALA A 99 -12.14 -2.63 -7.27
C ALA A 99 -11.05 -2.61 -6.20
N TYR A 100 -11.24 -3.37 -5.13
CA TYR A 100 -10.29 -3.46 -4.02
C TYR A 100 -8.93 -4.02 -4.47
N ILE A 101 -8.93 -5.12 -5.23
CA ILE A 101 -7.71 -5.70 -5.79
C ILE A 101 -7.01 -4.70 -6.73
N GLY A 102 -7.77 -4.05 -7.62
CA GLY A 102 -7.23 -3.04 -8.53
C GLY A 102 -6.56 -1.88 -7.79
N GLY A 103 -7.18 -1.40 -6.72
CA GLY A 103 -6.62 -0.37 -5.85
C GLY A 103 -5.38 -0.84 -5.11
N TYR A 104 -5.42 -2.05 -4.56
CA TYR A 104 -4.26 -2.66 -3.91
C TYR A 104 -3.07 -2.78 -4.86
N SER A 105 -3.32 -3.18 -6.11
CA SER A 105 -2.30 -3.27 -7.16
C SER A 105 -1.79 -1.91 -7.62
N ALA A 106 -2.59 -0.83 -7.55
CA ALA A 106 -2.15 0.51 -7.94
C ALA A 106 -1.00 1.04 -7.06
N HIS A 107 -0.82 0.53 -5.85
CA HIS A 107 0.36 0.81 -5.01
C HIS A 107 1.68 0.47 -5.71
N PHE A 108 1.72 -0.57 -6.55
CA PHE A 108 2.93 -0.90 -7.31
C PHE A 108 3.31 0.18 -8.33
N ILE A 109 2.31 0.90 -8.86
CA ILE A 109 2.53 2.05 -9.74
C ILE A 109 3.20 3.18 -8.94
N ALA A 110 2.72 3.45 -7.71
CA ALA A 110 3.33 4.43 -6.81
C ALA A 110 4.80 4.12 -6.53
N LEU A 111 5.09 2.85 -6.24
CA LEU A 111 6.44 2.37 -5.97
C LEU A 111 7.35 2.52 -7.19
N THR A 112 6.83 2.24 -8.39
CA THR A 112 7.55 2.37 -9.66
C THR A 112 7.87 3.84 -9.95
N ILE A 113 6.90 4.74 -9.79
CA ILE A 113 7.08 6.19 -9.96
C ILE A 113 8.14 6.71 -8.97
N TYR A 114 8.08 6.29 -7.70
CA TYR A 114 9.10 6.62 -6.71
C TYR A 114 10.51 6.17 -7.14
N GLY A 115 10.65 4.94 -7.62
CA GLY A 115 11.94 4.42 -8.11
C GLY A 115 12.50 5.21 -9.28
N LEU A 116 11.64 5.64 -10.21
CA LEU A 116 12.03 6.49 -11.35
C LEU A 116 12.45 7.90 -10.90
N LEU A 117 11.72 8.49 -9.94
CA LEU A 117 12.07 9.80 -9.36
C LEU A 117 13.43 9.76 -8.66
N LEU A 118 13.72 8.69 -7.92
CA LEU A 118 15.02 8.53 -7.25
C LEU A 118 16.17 8.45 -8.26
N LYS A 119 16.03 7.63 -9.31
CA LYS A 119 17.02 7.49 -10.39
C LYS A 119 17.27 8.80 -11.15
N SER A 120 16.25 9.67 -11.26
CA SER A 120 16.39 10.97 -11.89
C SER A 120 17.17 11.96 -11.03
N ASN A 121 17.08 11.84 -9.70
CA ASN A 121 17.72 12.77 -8.77
C ASN A 121 19.20 12.42 -8.54
N GLU A 122 19.59 11.15 -8.68
CA GLU A 122 21.00 10.72 -8.63
C GLU A 122 21.79 11.03 -9.93
N ARG A 123 21.12 11.39 -11.02
CA ARG A 123 21.75 11.76 -12.30
C ARG A 123 21.93 13.28 -12.49
N LYS A 124 21.54 14.09 -11.50
CA LYS A 124 21.80 15.54 -11.43
C LYS A 124 22.92 15.82 -10.45
#